data_AF-A0A701Y6G2-F1
#
_entry.id   AF-A0A701Y6G2-F1
#
_cell.length_a   1.000
_cell.length_b   1.000
_cell.length_c   1.000
_cell.angle_alpha   90.00
_cell.angle_beta   90.00
_cell.angle_gamma   90.00
#
_symmetry.space_group_name_H-M   'P 1'
#
loop_
_entity.id
_entity.type
_entity.pdbx_description
1 polymer ?
#
loop_
_entity_poly.entity_id
_entity_poly.type
_entity_poly.pdbx_seq_one_letter_code
_entity_poly.pdbx_strand_id
1 'polypeptide(L)'
;MQEACITQNPFRPGEATTLSAIASQMLLPKPGFDTLLSLVEECELYGLNVAHSGSVVDLMLDRKRHDIARLKGKLAEKKLTVYWSK
;
A
#
# COMPACT_ATOMS: atom_id res chain seq x y z
N MET A 1 -7.52 -14.86 13.61
CA MET A 1 -7.23 -13.47 13.20
C MET A 1 -8.16 -12.53 13.95
N GLN A 2 -7.82 -12.17 15.19
CA GLN A 2 -8.75 -11.43 16.05
C GLN A 2 -8.03 -10.59 17.12
N GLU A 3 -6.98 -9.84 16.74
CA GLU A 3 -6.32 -8.90 17.68
C GLU A 3 -6.05 -7.50 17.09
N ALA A 4 -6.64 -7.16 15.94
CA ALA A 4 -6.45 -5.84 15.33
C ALA A 4 -7.52 -4.80 15.68
N CYS A 5 -8.57 -5.15 16.44
CA CYS A 5 -9.72 -4.25 16.68
C CYS A 5 -9.61 -3.32 17.90
N ILE A 6 -8.60 -3.44 18.77
CA ILE A 6 -8.64 -2.79 20.10
C ILE A 6 -7.81 -1.51 20.19
N THR A 7 -7.01 -1.19 19.17
CA THR A 7 -6.27 0.09 19.15
C THR A 7 -6.74 0.92 17.97
N GLN A 8 -7.28 2.12 18.24
CA GLN A 8 -7.61 3.15 17.24
C GLN A 8 -6.34 3.73 16.56
N ASN A 9 -5.32 2.89 16.36
CA ASN A 9 -4.09 3.23 15.69
C ASN A 9 -4.13 2.62 14.27
N PRO A 10 -4.44 3.41 13.23
CA PRO A 10 -4.55 2.91 11.86
C PRO A 10 -3.22 2.41 11.27
N PHE A 11 -2.07 2.70 11.91
CA PHE A 11 -0.79 2.15 11.49
C PHE A 11 -0.69 0.64 11.70
N ARG A 12 -1.29 0.09 12.77
CA ARG A 12 -1.23 -1.34 13.07
C ARG A 12 -1.89 -2.23 12.00
N PRO A 13 -3.12 -1.95 11.54
CA PRO A 13 -3.70 -2.74 10.45
C PRO A 13 -2.95 -2.52 9.13
N GLY A 14 -2.48 -1.31 8.81
CA GLY A 14 -1.73 -1.05 7.58
C GLY A 14 -0.36 -1.71 7.55
N GLU A 15 0.34 -1.77 8.68
CA GLU A 15 1.58 -2.52 8.84
C GLU A 15 1.34 -4.02 8.63
N ALA A 16 0.30 -4.58 9.27
CA ALA A 16 -0.04 -5.98 9.13
C ALA A 16 -0.37 -6.38 7.68
N THR A 17 -1.13 -5.56 6.95
CA THR A 17 -1.43 -5.82 5.53
C THR A 17 -0.18 -5.68 4.66
N THR A 18 0.72 -4.73 4.98
CA THR A 18 1.98 -4.54 4.27
C THR A 18 2.89 -5.74 4.44
N LEU A 19 3.02 -6.27 5.66
CA LEU A 19 3.80 -7.49 5.94
C LEU A 19 3.23 -8.70 5.19
N SER A 20 1.90 -8.84 5.15
CA SER A 20 1.23 -9.90 4.37
C SER A 20 1.49 -9.76 2.86
N ALA A 21 1.52 -8.52 2.36
CA ALA A 21 1.82 -8.22 0.97
C ALA A 21 3.27 -8.55 0.61
N ILE A 22 4.24 -8.21 1.47
CA ILE A 22 5.66 -8.56 1.32
C ILE A 22 5.84 -10.07 1.30
N ALA A 23 5.19 -10.79 2.22
CA ALA A 23 5.23 -12.26 2.24
C ALA A 23 4.67 -12.86 0.94
N SER A 24 3.57 -12.31 0.42
CA SER A 24 2.98 -12.73 -0.85
C SER A 24 3.90 -12.43 -2.04
N GLN A 25 4.61 -11.31 -2.00
CA GLN A 25 5.55 -10.91 -3.05
C GLN A 25 6.72 -11.88 -3.18
N MET A 26 7.19 -12.47 -2.07
CA MET A 26 8.23 -13.51 -2.10
C MET A 26 7.77 -14.80 -2.80
N LEU A 27 6.47 -15.09 -2.80
CA LEU A 27 5.89 -16.29 -3.41
C LEU A 27 5.44 -16.06 -4.85
N LEU A 28 4.86 -14.89 -5.13
CA LEU A 28 4.33 -14.51 -6.44
C LEU A 28 4.71 -13.06 -6.76
N PRO A 29 5.92 -12.84 -7.32
CA PRO A 29 6.42 -11.50 -7.59
C PRO A 29 5.53 -10.73 -8.56
N LYS A 30 5.11 -9.54 -8.15
CA LYS A 30 4.35 -8.60 -8.98
C LYS A 30 5.21 -7.39 -9.35
N PRO A 31 5.13 -6.90 -10.60
CA PRO A 31 5.94 -5.79 -11.06
C PRO A 31 5.59 -4.50 -10.31
N GLY A 32 6.60 -3.68 -10.03
CA GLY A 32 6.42 -2.38 -9.39
C GLY A 32 6.07 -2.44 -7.89
N PHE A 33 6.11 -3.62 -7.26
CA PHE A 33 5.83 -3.76 -5.83
C PHE A 33 6.79 -2.96 -4.95
N ASP A 34 8.10 -3.03 -5.20
CA ASP A 34 9.09 -2.29 -4.42
C ASP A 34 8.90 -0.77 -4.55
N THR A 35 8.49 -0.32 -5.74
CA THR A 35 8.14 1.08 -5.99
C THR A 35 6.90 1.52 -5.22
N LEU A 36 5.91 0.63 -5.03
CA LEU A 36 4.76 0.87 -4.16
C LEU A 36 5.18 0.93 -2.68
N LEU A 37 6.10 0.06 -2.25
CA LEU A 37 6.62 0.09 -0.89
C LEU A 37 7.38 1.39 -0.59
N SER A 38 8.24 1.83 -1.51
CA SER A 38 8.91 3.14 -1.39
C SER A 38 7.92 4.30 -1.36
N LEU A 39 6.77 4.21 -2.04
CA LEU A 39 5.73 5.24 -1.94
C LEU A 39 5.05 5.29 -0.58
N VAL A 40 4.83 4.14 0.04
CA VAL A 40 4.29 4.06 1.41
C VAL A 40 5.23 4.77 2.38
N GLU A 41 6.54 4.55 2.25
CA GLU A 41 7.56 5.22 3.06
C GLU A 41 7.65 6.73 2.74
N GLU A 42 7.81 7.09 1.46
CA GLU A 42 7.99 8.47 1.01
C GLU A 42 6.79 9.40 1.31
N CYS A 43 5.59 8.82 1.40
CA CYS A 43 4.36 9.56 1.68
C CYS A 43 3.82 9.29 3.09
N GLU A 44 4.56 8.56 3.93
CA GLU A 44 4.21 8.18 5.30
C GLU A 44 2.82 7.53 5.42
N LEU A 45 2.44 6.75 4.41
CA LEU A 45 1.15 6.07 4.37
C LEU A 45 1.06 5.02 5.46
N TYR A 46 -0.15 4.65 5.86
CA TYR A 46 -0.35 3.62 6.89
C TYR A 46 0.08 2.22 6.43
N GLY A 47 0.09 1.99 5.12
CA GLY A 47 0.51 0.72 4.56
C GLY A 47 -0.05 0.50 3.16
N LEU A 48 0.26 -0.67 2.61
CA LEU A 48 -0.36 -1.19 1.40
C LEU A 48 -1.03 -2.54 1.65
N ASN A 49 -2.00 -2.86 0.81
CA ASN A 49 -2.63 -4.17 0.73
C ASN A 49 -2.65 -4.64 -0.72
N VAL A 50 -2.49 -5.94 -0.95
CA VAL A 50 -2.57 -6.55 -2.28
C VAL A 50 -3.75 -7.51 -2.30
N ALA A 51 -4.72 -7.28 -3.19
CA ALA A 51 -5.89 -8.15 -3.31
C ALA A 51 -5.51 -9.56 -3.77
N HIS A 52 -6.38 -10.54 -3.52
CA HIS A 52 -6.13 -11.98 -3.64
C HIS A 52 -5.56 -12.43 -5.01
N SER A 53 -6.02 -11.87 -6.14
CA SER A 53 -5.46 -12.18 -7.47
C SER A 53 -4.13 -11.48 -7.76
N GLY A 54 -3.75 -10.52 -6.93
CA GLY A 54 -2.54 -9.73 -7.12
C GLY A 54 -2.60 -8.73 -8.25
N SER A 55 -3.80 -8.35 -8.69
CA SER A 55 -4.01 -7.39 -9.77
C SER A 55 -4.43 -6.00 -9.28
N VAL A 56 -4.83 -5.91 -8.01
CA VAL A 56 -5.28 -4.67 -7.36
C VAL A 56 -4.47 -4.45 -6.10
N VAL A 57 -4.04 -3.21 -5.88
CA VAL A 57 -3.33 -2.76 -4.69
C VAL A 57 -4.08 -1.59 -4.09
N ASP A 58 -4.25 -1.63 -2.77
CA ASP A 58 -4.82 -0.53 -2.00
C ASP A 58 -3.71 0.17 -1.21
N LEU A 59 -3.77 1.51 -1.16
CA LEU A 59 -2.94 2.33 -0.30
C LEU A 59 -3.77 2.85 0.88
N MET A 60 -3.33 2.56 2.09
CA MET A 60 -4.01 2.98 3.32
C MET A 60 -3.50 4.35 3.76
N LEU A 61 -4.41 5.32 3.90
CA LEU A 61 -4.06 6.70 4.23
C LEU A 61 -5.18 7.39 5.02
N ASP A 62 -4.82 8.46 5.72
CA ASP A 62 -5.75 9.46 6.25
C ASP A 62 -5.77 10.71 5.36
N ARG A 63 -6.94 11.04 4.81
CA ARG A 63 -7.13 12.20 3.91
C ARG A 63 -6.92 13.56 4.58
N LYS A 64 -6.98 13.63 5.92
CA LYS A 64 -6.70 14.85 6.68
C LYS A 64 -5.20 15.07 6.89
N ARG A 65 -4.41 13.99 6.82
CA ARG A 65 -2.96 14.01 7.10
C ARG A 65 -2.11 13.91 5.84
N HIS A 66 -2.57 13.17 4.84
CA HIS A 66 -1.81 12.89 3.62
C HIS A 66 -2.34 13.69 2.44
N ASP A 67 -1.40 14.25 1.68
CA ASP A 67 -1.69 14.98 0.44
C ASP A 67 -2.00 14.01 -0.70
N ILE A 68 -3.29 13.87 -1.01
CA ILE A 68 -3.79 12.99 -2.07
C ILE A 68 -3.35 13.46 -3.45
N ALA A 69 -3.22 14.77 -3.68
CA ALA A 69 -2.81 15.30 -4.97
C ALA A 69 -1.34 14.98 -5.22
N ARG A 70 -0.48 15.17 -4.21
CA ARG A 70 0.93 14.77 -4.26
C ARG A 70 1.08 13.26 -4.47
N LEU A 71 0.32 12.43 -3.76
CA LEU A 71 0.35 10.98 -3.92
C LEU A 71 -0.01 10.56 -5.36
N LYS A 72 -1.08 11.13 -5.93
CA LYS A 72 -1.46 10.90 -7.34
C LYS A 72 -0.38 11.34 -8.31
N GLY A 73 0.27 12.48 -8.05
CA GLY A 73 1.40 12.96 -8.84
C GLY A 73 2.56 11.96 -8.86
N LYS A 74 2.96 11.46 -7.68
CA LYS A 74 4.04 10.47 -7.57
C LYS A 74 3.68 9.12 -8.21
N LEU A 75 2.43 8.68 -8.11
CA LEU A 75 1.95 7.46 -8.78
C LEU A 75 2.08 7.57 -10.30
N ALA A 76 1.75 8.73 -10.87
CA ALA A 76 1.91 9.00 -12.30
C ALA A 76 3.39 9.10 -12.71
N GLU A 77 4.20 9.82 -11.93
CA GLU A 77 5.64 9.97 -12.15
C GLU A 77 6.36 8.61 -12.20
N LYS A 78 6.07 7.74 -11.22
CA LYS A 78 6.66 6.39 -11.12
C LYS A 78 6.05 5.39 -12.12
N LYS A 79 5.14 5.84 -13.01
CA LYS A 79 4.45 5.04 -14.05
C LYS A 79 3.75 3.79 -13.50
N LEU A 80 3.33 3.81 -12.24
CA LEU A 80 2.74 2.65 -11.58
C LEU A 80 1.33 2.33 -12.09
N THR A 81 0.64 3.32 -12.66
CA THR A 81 -0.68 3.14 -13.29
C THR A 81 -0.66 2.17 -14.48
N VAL A 82 0.52 1.87 -15.03
CA VAL A 82 0.71 0.90 -16.12
C VAL A 82 0.61 -0.54 -15.62
N TYR A 83 1.05 -0.80 -14.38
CA TYR A 83 1.04 -2.12 -13.76
C TYR A 83 -0.20 -2.37 -12.89
N TRP A 84 -0.71 -1.29 -12.30
CA TRP A 84 -1.79 -1.29 -11.33
C TRP A 84 -2.87 -0.33 -11.83
N SER A 85 -3.65 -0.82 -12.80
CA SER A 85 -4.78 -0.09 -13.37
C SER A 85 -5.98 -0.08 -12.42
N LYS A 86 -6.89 0.88 -12.61
CA LYS A 86 -8.17 0.97 -11.89
C LYS A 86 -9.00 -0.30 -11.99
#